data_AF-A0AAV3YVG7-F1
#
_entry.id   AF-A0AAV3YVG7-F1
#
_cell.length_a   1.000
_cell.length_b   1.000
_cell.length_c   1.000
_cell.angle_alpha   90.00
_cell.angle_beta   90.00
_cell.angle_gamma   90.00
#
_symmetry.space_group_name_H-M   'P 1'
#
loop_
_entity.id
_entity.type
_entity.pdbx_description
1 polymer ?
#
loop_
_entity_poly.entity_id
_entity_poly.type
_entity_poly.pdbx_seq_one_letter_code
_entity_poly.pdbx_strand_id
1 'polypeptide(L)'
;MQCHKLALATDDIGSLHCLEHNVLVTADIGLLQCLQHNVLVTADIDLLQCLEHNVLVTADIGLLQCLEHNVLVTADIGLLQCLQHNVLVTADIGLLQCLQHNVLVTADIGFVIMS
;
A
#
# COMPACT_ATOMS: atom_id res chain seq x y z
N MET A 1 -2.07 15.41 7.42
CA MET A 1 -0.71 15.85 7.83
C MET A 1 0.27 15.59 6.69
N GLN A 2 1.36 16.36 6.55
CA GLN A 2 2.40 16.09 5.56
C GLN A 2 3.71 15.62 6.20
N CYS A 3 4.26 14.51 5.72
CA CYS A 3 5.53 13.91 6.13
C CYS A 3 6.63 14.40 5.17
N HIS A 4 7.63 15.13 5.69
CA HIS A 4 8.78 15.57 4.91
C HIS A 4 10.07 15.04 5.53
N LYS A 5 10.57 13.90 5.06
CA LYS A 5 11.89 13.34 5.39
C LYS A 5 12.12 13.21 6.91
N LEU A 6 11.15 12.63 7.60
CA LEU A 6 11.20 12.37 9.04
C LEU A 6 11.01 10.87 9.32
N ALA A 7 11.63 10.40 10.41
CA ALA A 7 11.17 9.23 11.12
C ALA A 7 10.00 9.66 12.03
N LEU A 8 8.80 9.10 11.82
CA LEU A 8 7.62 9.46 12.58
C LEU A 8 6.92 8.20 13.10
N ALA A 9 6.50 8.26 14.36
CA ALA A 9 5.58 7.30 14.97
C ALA A 9 4.28 8.03 15.30
N THR A 10 3.15 7.54 14.76
CA THR A 10 1.82 8.11 15.02
C THR A 10 0.76 7.03 15.10
N ASP A 11 -0.19 7.24 15.99
CA ASP A 11 -1.39 6.42 16.13
C ASP A 11 -2.60 7.27 15.72
N ASP A 12 -3.56 6.67 15.01
CA ASP A 12 -4.82 7.27 14.58
C ASP A 12 -4.69 8.60 13.79
N ILE A 13 -4.44 8.49 12.49
CA ILE A 13 -4.37 9.64 11.58
C ILE A 13 -5.46 9.52 10.51
N GLY A 14 -6.38 10.48 10.48
CA GLY A 14 -7.41 10.52 9.43
C GLY A 14 -6.85 10.67 8.01
N SER A 15 -5.77 11.44 7.82
CA SER A 15 -5.10 11.56 6.52
C SER A 15 -3.63 11.97 6.64
N LEU A 16 -2.75 11.27 5.93
CA LEU A 16 -1.31 11.45 5.90
C LEU A 16 -0.78 11.45 4.45
N HIS A 17 0.01 12.46 4.10
CA HIS A 17 0.61 12.61 2.78
C HIS A 17 2.13 12.65 2.91
N CYS A 18 2.79 11.63 2.41
CA CYS A 18 4.23 11.48 2.46
C CYS A 18 4.84 11.67 1.08
N LEU A 19 5.72 12.66 0.97
CA LEU A 19 6.35 13.01 -0.29
C LEU A 19 7.46 12.03 -0.60
N GLU A 20 8.66 12.29 -0.10
CA GLU A 20 9.83 11.50 -0.49
C GLU A 20 10.70 11.09 0.70
N HIS A 21 11.28 9.89 0.60
CA HIS A 21 12.32 9.40 1.51
C HIS A 21 11.90 9.40 2.98
N ASN A 22 10.62 9.11 3.27
CA ASN A 22 10.12 8.99 4.64
C ASN A 22 10.34 7.57 5.18
N VAL A 23 10.50 7.46 6.49
CA VAL A 23 10.50 6.17 7.21
C VAL A 23 9.46 6.27 8.31
N LEU A 24 8.41 5.46 8.27
CA LEU A 24 7.24 5.67 9.13
C LEU A 24 6.81 4.38 9.80
N VAL A 25 6.38 4.49 11.06
CA VAL A 25 5.69 3.44 11.80
C VAL A 25 4.37 3.99 12.27
N THR A 26 3.26 3.37 11.88
CA THR A 26 1.91 3.86 12.19
C THR A 26 0.99 2.71 12.56
N ALA A 27 -0.14 2.98 13.21
CA ALA A 27 -1.14 1.96 13.52
C ALA A 27 -2.36 2.10 12.58
N ASP A 28 -3.12 3.18 12.72
CA ASP A 28 -4.40 3.33 12.03
C ASP A 28 -4.41 4.58 11.14
N ILE A 29 -4.57 4.40 9.83
CA ILE A 29 -4.62 5.51 8.88
C ILE A 29 -5.88 5.44 8.02
N GLY A 30 -6.71 6.49 8.06
CA GLY A 30 -7.87 6.58 7.17
C GLY A 30 -7.47 6.78 5.70
N LEU A 31 -6.50 7.66 5.44
CA LEU A 31 -5.98 7.87 4.09
C LEU A 31 -4.48 8.10 4.10
N LEU A 32 -3.75 7.29 3.35
CA LEU A 32 -2.30 7.39 3.19
C LEU A 32 -1.93 7.56 1.72
N GLN A 33 -1.27 8.67 1.41
CA GLN A 33 -0.65 8.88 0.10
C GLN A 33 0.86 8.86 0.23
N CYS A 34 1.52 8.00 -0.53
CA CYS A 34 2.98 7.89 -0.63
C CYS A 34 3.42 8.21 -2.06
N LEU A 35 4.22 9.27 -2.24
CA LEU A 35 4.73 9.64 -3.55
C LEU A 35 5.91 8.74 -3.94
N GLN A 36 7.11 8.98 -3.40
CA GLN A 36 8.32 8.31 -3.87
C GLN A 36 9.27 7.83 -2.77
N HIS A 37 9.85 6.65 -2.94
CA HIS A 37 10.97 6.16 -2.11
C HIS A 37 10.68 6.14 -0.59
N ASN A 38 9.42 5.93 -0.19
CA ASN A 38 9.07 5.85 1.22
C ASN A 38 9.18 4.41 1.73
N VAL A 39 9.53 4.24 3.00
CA VAL A 39 9.53 2.97 3.72
C VAL A 39 8.54 3.06 4.87
N LEU A 40 7.54 2.18 4.88
CA LEU A 40 6.44 2.26 5.85
C LEU A 40 6.16 0.92 6.50
N VAL A 41 5.85 0.98 7.80
CA VAL A 41 5.20 -0.09 8.54
C VAL A 41 3.90 0.47 9.13
N THR A 42 2.76 -0.13 8.79
CA THR A 42 1.44 0.26 9.30
C THR A 42 0.67 -0.96 9.80
N ALA A 43 -0.25 -0.82 10.74
CA ALA A 43 -1.20 -1.90 11.02
C ALA A 43 -2.33 -1.85 9.99
N ASP A 44 -3.20 -0.84 10.07
CA ASP A 44 -4.45 -0.79 9.32
C ASP A 44 -4.55 0.49 8.49
N ILE A 45 -4.97 0.34 7.22
CA ILE A 45 -5.19 1.47 6.32
C ILE A 45 -6.52 1.31 5.58
N ASP A 46 -7.43 2.27 5.69
CA ASP A 46 -8.67 2.24 4.92
C ASP A 46 -8.39 2.47 3.42
N LEU A 47 -7.58 3.50 3.10
CA LEU A 47 -7.21 3.84 1.73
C LEU A 47 -5.71 4.15 1.61
N LEU A 48 -5.01 3.35 0.81
CA LEU A 48 -3.59 3.52 0.50
C LEU A 48 -3.37 3.80 -0.99
N GLN A 49 -2.66 4.89 -1.28
CA GLN A 49 -2.18 5.23 -2.62
C GLN A 49 -0.65 5.29 -2.61
N CYS A 50 -0.02 4.47 -3.46
CA CYS A 50 1.43 4.46 -3.66
C CYS A 50 1.74 4.77 -5.12
N LEU A 51 2.52 5.83 -5.35
CA LEU A 51 2.96 6.18 -6.70
C LEU A 51 4.16 5.32 -7.11
N GLU A 52 5.36 5.63 -6.63
CA GLU A 52 6.58 5.05 -7.20
C GLU A 52 7.60 4.61 -6.15
N HIS A 53 8.21 3.43 -6.34
CA HIS A 53 9.38 2.98 -5.58
C HIS A 53 9.20 2.95 -4.05
N ASN A 54 7.98 2.79 -3.56
CA ASN A 54 7.73 2.69 -2.12
C ASN A 54 7.87 1.23 -1.65
N VAL A 55 8.29 1.06 -0.40
CA VAL A 55 8.36 -0.23 0.29
C VAL A 55 7.44 -0.18 1.50
N LEU A 56 6.43 -1.05 1.54
CA LEU A 56 5.40 -1.03 2.56
C LEU A 56 5.20 -2.40 3.18
N VAL A 57 4.99 -2.40 4.49
CA VAL A 57 4.53 -3.54 5.27
C VAL A 57 3.28 -3.10 6.03
N THR A 58 2.16 -3.76 5.76
CA THR A 58 0.86 -3.47 6.39
C THR A 58 0.26 -4.75 6.98
N ALA A 59 -0.63 -4.65 7.95
CA ALA A 59 -1.48 -5.79 8.29
C ALA A 59 -2.65 -5.82 7.31
N ASP A 60 -3.51 -4.81 7.35
CA ASP A 60 -4.76 -4.80 6.60
C ASP A 60 -4.92 -3.52 5.76
N ILE A 61 -5.42 -3.69 4.53
CA ILE A 61 -5.75 -2.58 3.65
C ILE A 61 -7.18 -2.73 3.10
N GLY A 62 -8.02 -1.72 3.33
CA GLY A 62 -9.36 -1.66 2.73
C GLY A 62 -9.28 -1.51 1.21
N LEU A 63 -8.64 -0.45 0.74
CA LEU A 63 -8.43 -0.15 -0.67
C LEU A 63 -6.97 0.21 -0.94
N LEU A 64 -6.34 -0.50 -1.86
CA LEU A 64 -4.99 -0.25 -2.32
C LEU A 64 -4.94 0.16 -3.78
N GLN A 65 -4.24 1.26 -4.06
CA GLN A 65 -3.83 1.68 -5.39
C GLN A 65 -2.31 1.80 -5.48
N CYS A 66 -1.67 0.91 -6.25
CA CYS A 66 -0.24 0.95 -6.54
C CYS A 66 0.01 1.27 -8.01
N LEU A 67 0.79 2.31 -8.29
CA LEU A 67 1.15 2.64 -9.67
C LEU A 67 2.35 1.82 -10.13
N GLU A 68 3.57 2.23 -9.78
CA GLU A 68 4.78 1.68 -10.41
C GLU A 68 5.88 1.30 -9.42
N HIS A 69 6.52 0.14 -9.63
CA HIS A 69 7.73 -0.26 -8.91
C HIS A 69 7.60 -0.28 -7.37
N ASN A 70 6.39 -0.44 -6.83
CA ASN A 70 6.19 -0.55 -5.39
C ASN A 70 6.39 -2.00 -4.94
N VAL A 71 6.88 -2.14 -3.70
CA VAL A 71 6.97 -3.42 -3.00
C VAL A 71 6.03 -3.36 -1.81
N LEU A 72 5.10 -4.30 -1.74
CA LEU A 72 4.15 -4.41 -0.64
C LEU A 72 4.14 -5.81 -0.06
N VAL A 73 4.12 -5.86 1.28
CA VAL A 73 3.77 -7.05 2.05
C VAL A 73 2.57 -6.70 2.92
N THR A 74 1.48 -7.45 2.82
CA THR A 74 0.28 -7.26 3.64
C THR A 74 -0.33 -8.60 4.03
N ALA A 75 -1.16 -8.64 5.07
CA ALA A 75 -1.99 -9.80 5.33
C ALA A 75 -3.19 -9.77 4.38
N ASP A 76 -4.06 -8.78 4.51
CA ASP A 76 -5.32 -8.77 3.79
C ASP A 76 -5.52 -7.48 2.97
N ILE A 77 -6.13 -7.63 1.79
CA ILE A 77 -6.57 -6.50 0.96
C ILE A 77 -8.04 -6.68 0.57
N GLY A 78 -8.88 -5.69 0.88
CA GLY A 78 -10.27 -5.66 0.40
C GLY A 78 -10.33 -5.48 -1.12
N LEU A 79 -9.74 -4.41 -1.63
CA LEU A 79 -9.66 -4.09 -3.06
C LEU A 79 -8.23 -3.72 -3.46
N LEU A 80 -7.67 -4.47 -4.41
CA LEU A 80 -6.35 -4.23 -4.98
C LEU A 80 -6.45 -3.70 -6.41
N GLN A 81 -5.98 -2.47 -6.62
CA GLN A 81 -5.70 -1.89 -7.93
C GLN A 81 -4.20 -1.71 -8.13
N CYS A 82 -3.64 -2.31 -9.19
CA CYS A 82 -2.22 -2.13 -9.50
C CYS A 82 -1.93 -1.91 -10.99
N LEU A 83 -1.00 -1.00 -11.30
CA LEU A 83 -0.61 -0.71 -12.69
C LEU A 83 0.55 -1.60 -13.15
N GLN A 84 1.81 -1.23 -12.95
CA GLN A 84 2.94 -1.92 -13.59
C GLN A 84 4.12 -2.15 -12.65
N HIS A 85 4.81 -3.28 -12.83
CA HIS A 85 6.09 -3.59 -12.18
C HIS A 85 6.06 -3.57 -10.65
N ASN A 86 4.89 -3.77 -10.03
CA ASN A 86 4.78 -3.90 -8.57
C ASN A 86 5.10 -5.34 -8.15
N VAL A 87 5.66 -5.47 -6.95
CA VAL A 87 5.84 -6.76 -6.27
C VAL A 87 4.93 -6.76 -5.05
N LEU A 88 3.92 -7.61 -5.08
CA LEU A 88 2.84 -7.64 -4.09
C LEU A 88 2.79 -9.02 -3.46
N VAL A 89 2.95 -9.06 -2.13
CA VAL A 89 2.80 -10.26 -1.32
C VAL A 89 1.65 -10.02 -0.35
N THR A 90 0.63 -10.85 -0.44
CA THR A 90 -0.58 -10.75 0.39
C THR A 90 -1.04 -12.14 0.78
N ALA A 91 -1.74 -12.31 1.91
CA ALA A 91 -2.41 -13.56 2.20
C ALA A 91 -3.68 -13.65 1.35
N ASP A 92 -4.59 -12.69 1.53
CA ASP A 92 -5.91 -12.73 0.88
C ASP A 92 -6.23 -11.42 0.16
N ILE A 93 -6.91 -11.54 -0.99
CA ILE A 93 -7.45 -10.40 -1.75
C ILE A 93 -8.95 -10.60 -1.98
N GLY A 94 -9.77 -9.64 -1.57
CA GLY A 94 -11.20 -9.64 -1.86
C GLY A 94 -11.47 -9.43 -3.35
N LEU A 95 -10.93 -8.36 -3.93
CA LEU A 95 -11.07 -8.02 -5.35
C LEU A 95 -9.74 -7.58 -5.96
N LEU A 96 -9.37 -8.18 -7.09
CA LEU A 96 -8.14 -7.88 -7.83
C LEU A 96 -8.42 -7.21 -9.19
N GLN A 97 -7.76 -6.08 -9.41
CA GLN A 97 -7.70 -5.33 -10.66
C GLN A 97 -6.25 -4.93 -10.95
N CYS A 98 -5.54 -5.71 -11.77
CA CYS A 98 -4.14 -5.41 -12.07
C CYS A 98 -3.85 -5.43 -13.57
N LEU A 99 -3.01 -4.48 -14.00
CA LEU A 99 -2.46 -4.45 -15.36
C LEU A 99 -1.18 -5.32 -15.43
N GLN A 100 -0.50 -5.24 -16.57
CA GLN A 100 0.59 -6.15 -16.94
C GLN A 100 1.88 -5.95 -16.11
N HIS A 101 2.67 -7.02 -16.01
CA HIS A 101 4.01 -7.07 -15.40
C HIS A 101 4.11 -6.88 -13.88
N ASN A 102 3.02 -7.14 -13.15
CA ASN A 102 3.08 -7.23 -11.69
C ASN A 102 3.44 -8.66 -11.27
N VAL A 103 4.22 -8.78 -10.19
CA VAL A 103 4.45 -10.05 -9.50
C VAL A 103 3.51 -10.07 -8.30
N LEU A 104 2.54 -10.98 -8.32
CA LEU A 104 1.59 -11.18 -7.24
C LEU A 104 1.79 -12.57 -6.62
N VAL A 105 2.04 -12.59 -5.31
CA VAL A 105 2.03 -13.80 -4.48
C VAL A 105 0.87 -13.67 -3.51
N THR A 106 -0.11 -14.55 -3.63
CA THR A 106 -1.32 -14.56 -2.78
C THR A 106 -1.76 -15.99 -2.49
N ALA A 107 -2.35 -16.22 -1.32
CA ALA A 107 -2.93 -17.50 -0.95
C ALA A 107 -4.34 -17.65 -1.54
N ASP A 108 -5.16 -16.59 -1.48
CA ASP A 108 -6.52 -16.58 -2.04
C ASP A 108 -6.84 -15.27 -2.78
N ILE A 109 -7.77 -15.35 -3.73
CA ILE A 109 -8.40 -14.21 -4.39
C ILE A 109 -9.89 -14.47 -4.55
N GLY A 110 -10.73 -13.65 -3.92
CA GLY A 110 -12.18 -13.76 -4.01
C GLY A 110 -12.72 -13.49 -5.42
N PHE A 111 -12.26 -12.41 -6.06
CA PHE A 111 -12.70 -12.03 -7.41
C PHE A 111 -11.59 -11.35 -8.21
N VAL A 112 -11.51 -11.66 -9.51
CA VAL A 112 -10.55 -11.05 -10.44
C VAL A 112 -11.27 -10.38 -11.59
N ILE A 113 -10.94 -9.12 -11.85
CA ILE A 113 -11.34 -8.40 -13.05
C ILE A 113 -10.18 -8.47 -14.04
N MET A 114 -10.44 -9.05 -15.21
CA MET A 114 -9.48 -9.08 -16.31
C MET A 114 -9.52 -7.75 -17.07
N SER A 115 -8.41 -7.03 -17.06
CA SER A 115 -8.17 -5.80 -17.84
C SER A 115 -7.34 -6.05 -19.09
#